data_AF-A0A4R2INT2-F1
#
_entry.id   AF-A0A4R2INT2-F1
#
_cell.length_a   1.000
_cell.length_b   1.000
_cell.length_c   1.000
_cell.angle_alpha   90.00
_cell.angle_beta   90.00
_cell.angle_gamma   90.00
#
_symmetry.space_group_name_H-M   'P 1'
#
loop_
_entity.id
_entity.type
_entity.pdbx_description
1 polymer ?
#
loop_
_entity_poly.entity_id
_entity_poly.type
_entity_poly.pdbx_seq_one_letter_code
_entity_poly.pdbx_strand_id
1 'polypeptide(L)'
;MALIQGIPGEFGPQPWGEAVLRSCELLLRITRRPANHEVRLPGLATTPRHVVEDGTGRALTWRRDGDDLVVRLPHSDSVSGASIVRVALQGKLRIVPPDTVTAHADGVWVLTPTGATSHLVARRSADVAVRVFGDADGDSRVELAHQSYVVPDLGRTVGPFAVPAGLVVPLTVEAASVRRILVAPVGTVVASIHPADGGVSVVVTNFGRTVAHGEAVLPLPTGRCRWAFEDLRPGASVSWPAAVSGSGELRVQLDAGRRSASAPYLLQ
;
A
#
# COMPACT_ATOMS: atom_id res chain seq x y z
N MET A 1 -7.48 10.61 -4.36
CA MET A 1 -6.56 10.09 -5.39
C MET A 1 -5.15 10.33 -4.90
N ALA A 2 -4.32 9.30 -4.91
CA ALA A 2 -2.96 9.33 -4.36
C ALA A 2 -1.92 9.64 -5.44
N LEU A 3 -0.78 10.24 -5.09
CA LEU A 3 0.18 10.71 -6.09
C LEU A 3 1.65 10.55 -5.63
N ILE A 4 2.49 9.91 -6.44
CA ILE A 4 3.96 10.11 -6.45
C ILE A 4 4.27 11.27 -7.41
N GLN A 5 5.31 12.07 -7.15
CA GLN A 5 5.82 13.05 -8.13
C GLN A 5 6.99 12.42 -8.91
N GLY A 6 6.82 12.23 -10.22
CA GLY A 6 7.64 11.26 -10.95
C GLY A 6 9.07 11.68 -11.30
N ILE A 7 9.99 10.71 -11.18
CA ILE A 7 11.30 10.61 -11.82
C ILE A 7 11.15 9.71 -13.08
N PRO A 8 11.92 9.92 -14.17
CA PRO A 8 11.87 9.01 -15.32
C PRO A 8 12.16 7.54 -14.94
N GLY A 9 11.33 6.59 -15.38
CA GLY A 9 11.54 5.14 -15.21
C GLY A 9 10.58 4.40 -14.25
N GLU A 10 9.67 5.11 -13.57
CA GLU A 10 8.89 4.54 -12.47
C GLU A 10 7.77 3.54 -12.85
N PHE A 11 7.33 3.50 -14.12
CA PHE A 11 6.33 2.51 -14.54
C PHE A 11 6.93 1.11 -14.74
N GLY A 12 8.26 0.98 -14.73
CA GLY A 12 8.94 -0.29 -15.04
C GLY A 12 8.68 -0.79 -16.47
N PRO A 13 9.21 -1.98 -16.81
CA PRO A 13 8.96 -2.61 -18.11
C PRO A 13 7.48 -3.01 -18.23
N GLN A 14 6.92 -2.79 -19.43
CA GLN A 14 5.54 -3.12 -19.75
C GLN A 14 5.48 -4.28 -20.76
N PRO A 15 4.42 -5.10 -20.77
CA PRO A 15 4.28 -6.21 -21.72
C PRO A 15 4.35 -5.77 -23.19
N TRP A 16 4.04 -4.51 -23.46
CA TRP A 16 4.05 -3.89 -24.79
C TRP A 16 5.32 -3.05 -25.09
N GLY A 17 6.18 -2.78 -24.09
CA GLY A 17 7.34 -1.91 -24.25
C GLY A 17 7.69 -1.10 -22.99
N GLU A 18 7.96 0.19 -23.14
CA GLU A 18 8.41 1.06 -22.05
C GLU A 18 7.75 2.45 -22.07
N ALA A 19 7.64 3.07 -20.90
CA ALA A 19 7.13 4.42 -20.72
C ALA A 19 8.24 5.37 -20.23
N VAL A 20 8.49 6.46 -20.95
CA VAL A 20 9.60 7.39 -20.71
C VAL A 20 9.07 8.81 -20.60
N LEU A 21 9.42 9.53 -19.53
CA LEU A 21 9.11 10.95 -19.40
C LEU A 21 10.17 11.81 -20.09
N ARG A 22 9.78 12.66 -21.04
CA ARG A 22 10.62 13.70 -21.65
C ARG A 22 9.88 15.03 -21.69
N SER A 23 10.47 16.08 -21.12
CA SER A 23 9.98 17.46 -21.25
C SER A 23 8.48 17.64 -20.93
N CYS A 24 7.99 17.00 -19.87
CA CYS A 24 6.57 16.95 -19.46
C CYS A 24 5.63 16.16 -20.39
N GLU A 25 6.16 15.45 -21.38
CA GLU A 25 5.42 14.48 -22.19
C GLU A 25 5.82 13.07 -21.80
N LEU A 26 4.83 12.19 -21.73
CA LEU A 26 5.05 10.78 -21.51
C LEU A 26 5.07 10.05 -22.86
N LEU A 27 6.20 9.41 -23.16
CA LEU A 27 6.44 8.66 -24.38
C LEU A 27 6.22 7.17 -24.10
N LEU A 28 5.31 6.52 -24.83
CA LEU A 28 5.11 5.08 -24.78
C LEU A 28 5.80 4.47 -26.00
N ARG A 29 6.95 3.84 -25.79
CA ARG A 29 7.70 3.15 -26.86
C ARG A 29 7.19 1.72 -26.95
N ILE A 30 6.43 1.43 -28.00
CA ILE A 30 5.76 0.15 -28.21
C ILE A 30 6.67 -0.75 -29.04
N THR A 31 7.26 -1.75 -28.39
CA THR A 31 8.12 -2.75 -29.03
C THR A 31 7.37 -4.04 -29.33
N ARG A 32 6.29 -4.31 -28.59
CA ARG A 32 5.40 -5.46 -28.81
C ARG A 32 3.95 -4.99 -28.82
N ARG A 33 3.30 -5.12 -29.97
CA ARG A 33 1.90 -4.71 -30.12
C ARG A 33 0.95 -5.76 -29.50
N PRO A 34 0.04 -5.37 -28.58
CA PRO A 34 -0.99 -6.26 -28.05
C PRO A 34 -1.97 -6.71 -29.13
N ALA A 35 -2.47 -7.95 -29.04
CA ALA A 35 -3.38 -8.54 -30.02
C ALA A 35 -4.73 -7.81 -30.13
N ASN A 36 -5.20 -7.20 -29.05
CA ASN A 36 -6.42 -6.37 -29.03
C ASN A 36 -6.17 -4.92 -29.49
N HIS A 37 -4.95 -4.59 -29.90
CA HIS A 37 -4.52 -3.23 -30.26
C HIS A 37 -4.70 -2.19 -29.13
N GLU A 38 -4.76 -2.60 -27.87
CA GLU A 38 -4.85 -1.68 -26.73
C GLU A 38 -3.58 -1.72 -25.89
N VAL A 39 -2.94 -0.56 -25.79
CA VAL A 39 -1.81 -0.33 -24.89
C VAL A 39 -2.36 0.19 -23.57
N ARG A 40 -2.11 -0.55 -22.49
CA ARG A 40 -2.51 -0.19 -21.13
C ARG A 40 -1.29 0.23 -20.34
N LEU A 41 -1.28 1.46 -19.85
CA LEU A 41 -0.29 1.96 -18.91
C LEU A 41 -0.94 2.08 -17.52
N PRO A 42 -0.57 1.20 -16.58
CA PRO A 42 -1.20 1.19 -15.27
C PRO A 42 -0.73 2.35 -14.39
N GLY A 43 -1.62 2.84 -13.53
CA GLY A 43 -1.25 3.77 -12.45
C GLY A 43 -0.89 5.19 -12.87
N LEU A 44 -1.35 5.68 -14.02
CA LEU A 44 -1.19 7.08 -14.42
C LEU A 44 -2.22 7.99 -13.74
N ALA A 45 -1.82 8.57 -12.60
CA ALA A 45 -2.68 9.47 -11.86
C ALA A 45 -2.87 10.85 -12.54
N THR A 46 -1.89 11.31 -13.32
CA THR A 46 -1.99 12.60 -14.02
C THR A 46 -2.91 12.52 -15.23
N THR A 47 -3.81 13.49 -15.39
CA THR A 47 -4.79 13.50 -16.48
C THR A 47 -4.11 13.68 -17.84
N PRO A 48 -4.27 12.73 -18.78
CA PRO A 48 -3.85 12.93 -20.16
C PRO A 48 -4.67 14.05 -20.80
N ARG A 49 -4.02 14.97 -21.52
CA ARG A 49 -4.65 16.01 -22.33
C ARG A 49 -4.83 15.55 -23.77
N HIS A 50 -3.75 15.06 -24.37
CA HIS A 50 -3.72 14.59 -25.75
C HIS A 50 -2.85 13.35 -25.86
N VAL A 51 -3.28 12.42 -26.70
CA VAL A 51 -2.53 11.21 -27.03
C VAL A 51 -2.40 11.16 -28.55
N VAL A 52 -1.17 11.19 -29.04
CA VAL A 52 -0.87 11.22 -30.48
C VAL A 52 0.20 10.19 -30.81
N GLU A 53 0.17 9.71 -32.05
CA GLU A 53 1.27 8.94 -32.62
C GLU A 53 2.43 9.88 -32.98
N ASP A 54 3.65 9.52 -32.56
CA ASP A 54 4.85 10.29 -32.87
C ASP A 54 5.22 10.15 -34.36
N GLY A 55 5.76 11.21 -34.94
CA GLY A 55 6.07 11.30 -36.37
C GLY A 55 4.88 11.65 -37.27
N THR A 56 3.68 11.09 -37.02
CA THR A 56 2.47 11.42 -37.80
C THR A 56 1.64 12.54 -37.18
N GLY A 57 1.73 12.73 -35.86
CA GLY A 57 0.88 13.66 -35.12
C GLY A 57 -0.59 13.25 -35.06
N ARG A 58 -0.93 12.03 -35.51
CA ARG A 58 -2.31 11.54 -35.55
C ARG A 58 -2.84 11.37 -34.14
N ALA A 59 -3.99 11.97 -33.85
CA ALA A 59 -4.69 11.76 -32.59
C ALA A 59 -5.14 10.29 -32.46
N LEU A 60 -4.86 9.70 -31.30
CA LEU A 60 -5.25 8.33 -30.97
C LEU A 60 -6.46 8.34 -30.04
N THR A 61 -7.31 7.33 -30.19
CA THR A 61 -8.41 7.10 -29.24
C THR A 61 -7.83 6.57 -27.94
N TRP A 62 -8.21 7.18 -26.81
CA TRP A 62 -7.79 6.74 -25.49
C TRP A 62 -8.92 6.90 -24.48
N ARG A 63 -8.79 6.23 -23.35
CA ARG A 63 -9.71 6.35 -22.21
C ARG A 63 -8.95 6.16 -20.89
N ARG A 64 -9.60 6.55 -19.80
CA ARG A 64 -9.21 6.14 -18.45
C ARG A 64 -10.02 4.93 -18.02
N ASP A 65 -9.33 3.99 -17.37
CA ASP A 65 -9.94 2.84 -16.70
C ASP A 65 -9.36 2.76 -15.28
N GLY A 66 -10.08 3.31 -14.30
CA GLY A 66 -9.51 3.57 -12.97
C GLY A 66 -8.35 4.58 -13.04
N ASP A 67 -7.20 4.17 -12.51
CA ASP A 67 -5.94 4.94 -12.59
C ASP A 67 -5.13 4.60 -13.85
N ASP A 68 -5.64 3.77 -14.76
CA ASP A 68 -4.90 3.33 -15.95
C ASP A 68 -5.23 4.20 -17.16
N LEU A 69 -4.22 4.45 -17.98
CA LEU A 69 -4.38 4.97 -19.34
C LEU A 69 -4.49 3.80 -20.32
N VAL A 70 -5.57 3.77 -21.09
CA VAL A 70 -5.72 2.80 -22.19
C VAL A 70 -5.75 3.54 -23.52
N VAL A 71 -4.79 3.24 -24.40
CA VAL A 71 -4.64 3.83 -25.74
C VAL A 71 -4.92 2.76 -26.79
N ARG A 72 -5.83 3.07 -27.72
CA ARG A 72 -6.13 2.19 -28.86
C ARG A 72 -5.23 2.56 -30.04
N LEU A 73 -4.44 1.58 -30.47
CA LEU A 73 -3.56 1.71 -31.62
C LEU A 73 -4.34 1.52 -32.94
N PRO A 74 -3.95 2.18 -34.02
CA PRO A 74 -4.57 1.98 -35.33
C PRO A 74 -4.31 0.55 -35.83
N HIS A 75 -5.31 -0.05 -36.51
CA HIS A 75 -5.12 -1.27 -37.27
C HIS A 75 -4.30 -0.91 -38.51
N SER A 76 -2.98 -1.01 -38.41
CA SER A 76 -2.07 -0.82 -39.53
C SER A 76 -1.45 -2.17 -39.84
N ASP A 77 -1.64 -2.65 -41.06
CA ASP A 77 -1.04 -3.89 -41.58
C ASP A 77 0.46 -3.72 -41.88
N SER A 78 0.99 -2.50 -41.76
CA SER A 78 2.41 -2.21 -41.93
C SER A 78 3.20 -2.64 -40.69
N VAL A 79 3.57 -3.91 -40.68
CA VAL A 79 4.61 -4.49 -39.84
C VAL A 79 5.96 -3.87 -40.24
N SER A 80 6.54 -3.02 -39.37
CA SER A 80 7.99 -2.96 -39.10
C SER A 80 8.36 -1.56 -38.57
N GLY A 81 8.29 -1.40 -37.25
CA GLY A 81 8.80 -0.22 -36.56
C GLY A 81 8.28 -0.14 -35.14
N ALA A 82 9.15 0.19 -34.19
CA ALA A 82 8.71 0.57 -32.85
C ALA A 82 7.84 1.83 -32.96
N SER A 83 6.55 1.72 -32.60
CA SER A 83 5.66 2.88 -32.59
C SER A 83 5.89 3.67 -31.30
N ILE A 84 5.98 4.99 -31.40
CA ILE A 84 6.06 5.86 -30.23
C ILE A 84 4.73 6.60 -30.10
N VAL A 85 4.12 6.55 -28.91
CA VAL A 85 2.93 7.32 -28.57
C VAL A 85 3.33 8.44 -27.63
N ARG A 86 2.96 9.67 -27.97
CA ARG A 86 3.16 10.85 -27.14
C ARG A 86 1.89 11.16 -26.36
N VAL A 87 2.03 11.28 -25.04
CA VAL A 87 0.96 11.61 -24.12
C VAL A 87 1.29 12.95 -23.46
N ALA A 88 0.57 13.99 -23.84
CA ALA A 88 0.64 15.28 -23.19
C ALA A 88 -0.13 15.21 -21.86
N LEU A 89 0.47 15.67 -20.76
CA LEU A 89 -0.10 15.57 -19.42
C LEU A 89 -0.65 16.92 -18.92
N GLN A 90 -1.69 16.89 -18.08
CA GLN A 90 -2.22 18.06 -17.37
C GLN A 90 -1.37 18.36 -16.12
N GLY A 91 -0.13 18.77 -16.34
CA GLY A 91 0.83 19.10 -15.28
C GLY A 91 1.97 18.10 -15.16
N LYS A 92 2.61 18.06 -13.99
CA LYS A 92 3.73 17.16 -13.71
C LYS A 92 3.25 15.70 -13.69
N LEU A 93 4.08 14.77 -14.17
CA LEU A 93 3.82 13.34 -14.07
C LEU A 93 3.64 12.92 -12.62
N ARG A 94 2.59 12.15 -12.39
CA ARG A 94 2.24 11.54 -11.12
C ARG A 94 1.72 10.14 -11.37
N ILE A 95 2.19 9.20 -10.56
CA ILE A 95 1.86 7.79 -10.66
C ILE A 95 1.27 7.24 -9.35
N VAL A 96 0.55 6.12 -9.47
CA VAL A 96 0.08 5.26 -8.38
C VAL A 96 0.64 3.87 -8.66
N PRO A 97 1.67 3.43 -7.93
CA PRO A 97 2.20 2.08 -8.05
C PRO A 97 1.12 1.00 -7.83
N PRO A 98 1.19 -0.14 -8.50
CA PRO A 98 0.16 -1.18 -8.42
C PRO A 98 0.03 -1.80 -7.02
N ASP A 99 1.09 -1.77 -6.21
CA ASP A 99 1.13 -2.22 -4.82
C ASP A 99 0.71 -1.13 -3.82
N THR A 100 0.10 -0.04 -4.31
CA THR A 100 -0.37 1.05 -3.45
C THR A 100 -1.53 0.62 -2.56
N VAL A 101 -1.32 0.67 -1.25
CA VAL A 101 -2.32 0.36 -0.23
C VAL A 101 -2.89 1.65 0.37
N THR A 102 -4.20 1.80 0.26
CA THR A 102 -4.94 2.92 0.88
C THR A 102 -5.30 2.57 2.31
N ALA A 103 -5.15 3.53 3.22
CA ALA A 103 -5.57 3.36 4.61
C ALA A 103 -7.05 2.97 4.70
N HIS A 104 -7.39 2.12 5.66
CA HIS A 104 -8.76 1.85 6.05
C HIS A 104 -9.45 3.14 6.56
N ALA A 105 -10.76 3.09 6.80
CA ALA A 105 -11.54 4.26 7.21
C ALA A 105 -11.08 4.85 8.56
N ASP A 106 -10.49 4.01 9.42
CA ASP A 106 -9.87 4.36 10.71
C ASP A 106 -8.44 4.92 10.57
N GLY A 107 -7.89 4.93 9.35
CA GLY A 107 -6.54 5.41 9.06
C GLY A 107 -5.44 4.37 9.29
N VAL A 108 -5.78 3.10 9.53
CA VAL A 108 -4.80 2.01 9.71
C VAL A 108 -4.46 1.37 8.35
N TRP A 109 -3.22 0.95 8.20
CA TRP A 109 -2.76 0.05 7.14
C TRP A 109 -2.32 -1.28 7.74
N VAL A 110 -2.73 -2.37 7.09
CA VAL A 110 -2.34 -3.73 7.42
C VAL A 110 -1.72 -4.31 6.16
N LEU A 111 -0.42 -4.60 6.22
CA LEU A 111 0.35 -5.00 5.05
C LEU A 111 0.92 -6.40 5.27
N THR A 112 0.75 -7.25 4.27
CA THR A 112 1.57 -8.46 4.12
C THR A 112 2.63 -8.12 3.08
N PRO A 113 3.91 -7.98 3.46
CA PRO A 113 4.93 -7.55 2.52
C PRO A 113 5.10 -8.59 1.41
N THR A 114 5.07 -8.13 0.17
CA THR A 114 5.37 -8.94 -1.03
C THR A 114 6.77 -8.63 -1.58
N GLY A 115 7.50 -7.73 -0.94
CA GLY A 115 8.82 -7.25 -1.31
C GLY A 115 9.36 -6.26 -0.27
N ALA A 116 10.48 -5.62 -0.57
CA ALA A 116 11.15 -4.68 0.34
C ALA A 116 10.41 -3.35 0.51
N THR A 117 9.59 -2.95 -0.48
CA THR A 117 8.89 -1.66 -0.49
C THR A 117 7.40 -1.88 -0.68
N SER A 118 6.59 -1.09 0.04
CA SER A 118 5.14 -0.98 -0.13
C SER A 118 4.77 0.49 -0.26
N HIS A 119 3.77 0.80 -1.07
CA HIS A 119 3.35 2.18 -1.31
C HIS A 119 2.10 2.52 -0.50
N LEU A 120 2.15 3.54 0.36
CA LEU A 120 1.06 3.88 1.28
C LEU A 120 0.35 5.16 0.88
N VAL A 121 -0.96 5.21 1.09
CA VAL A 121 -1.77 6.41 0.87
C VAL A 121 -2.64 6.70 2.06
N ALA A 122 -2.46 7.90 2.62
CA ALA A 122 -3.32 8.39 3.68
C ALA A 122 -4.53 9.13 3.12
N ARG A 123 -5.71 8.88 3.70
CA ARG A 123 -6.94 9.63 3.39
C ARG A 123 -6.91 11.05 3.94
N ARG A 124 -6.15 11.26 5.02
CA ARG A 124 -5.99 12.53 5.74
C ARG A 124 -4.54 12.65 6.17
N SER A 125 -4.04 13.87 6.31
CA SER A 125 -2.69 14.08 6.83
C SER A 125 -2.63 13.64 8.28
N ALA A 126 -1.62 12.85 8.64
CA ALA A 126 -1.47 12.33 9.99
C ALA A 126 0.00 12.03 10.29
N ASP A 127 0.36 12.13 11.57
CA ASP A 127 1.54 11.48 12.10
C ASP A 127 1.21 10.01 12.34
N VAL A 128 1.96 9.11 11.71
CA VAL A 128 1.78 7.67 11.83
C VAL A 128 2.99 7.03 12.52
N ALA A 129 2.78 5.85 13.08
CA ALA A 129 3.86 5.01 13.54
C ALA A 129 3.73 3.63 12.89
N VAL A 130 4.88 2.98 12.70
CA VAL A 130 5.03 1.70 12.01
C VAL A 130 5.40 0.64 13.03
N ARG A 131 4.79 -0.53 12.95
CA ARG A 131 5.19 -1.70 13.72
C ARG A 131 5.34 -2.88 12.77
N VAL A 132 6.52 -3.50 12.81
CA VAL A 132 6.87 -4.63 11.96
C VAL A 132 6.82 -5.90 12.80
N PHE A 133 6.12 -6.92 12.30
CA PHE A 133 6.01 -8.24 12.90
C PHE A 133 6.73 -9.25 12.02
N GLY A 134 7.57 -10.07 12.63
CA GLY A 134 8.43 -11.00 11.92
C GLY A 134 9.51 -11.51 12.83
N ASP A 135 10.44 -12.23 12.22
CA ASP A 135 11.67 -12.66 12.88
C ASP A 135 12.82 -11.86 12.27
N ALA A 136 13.73 -11.33 13.09
CA ALA A 136 14.91 -10.66 12.60
C ALA A 136 16.14 -11.22 13.27
N ASP A 137 17.14 -11.52 12.45
CA ASP A 137 18.52 -11.67 12.89
C ASP A 137 19.17 -10.27 12.83
N GLY A 138 19.00 -9.51 13.91
CA GLY A 138 19.65 -8.21 14.12
C GLY A 138 18.87 -6.99 13.66
N ASP A 139 19.61 -5.88 13.54
CA ASP A 139 19.07 -4.56 13.24
C ASP A 139 18.33 -4.52 11.90
N SER A 140 17.08 -4.07 11.91
CA SER A 140 16.25 -3.87 10.72
C SER A 140 16.08 -2.38 10.44
N ARG A 141 16.07 -1.97 9.17
CA ARG A 141 15.80 -0.57 8.78
C ARG A 141 14.36 -0.41 8.31
N VAL A 142 13.67 0.59 8.87
CA VAL A 142 12.35 1.05 8.42
C VAL A 142 12.50 2.46 7.88
N GLU A 143 12.15 2.66 6.62
CA GLU A 143 12.11 3.98 5.98
C GLU A 143 10.68 4.31 5.55
N LEU A 144 10.18 5.48 5.96
CA LEU A 144 8.88 5.99 5.56
C LEU A 144 8.96 7.51 5.44
N ALA A 145 8.36 8.08 4.39
CA ALA A 145 8.38 9.53 4.15
C ALA A 145 9.79 10.15 4.16
N HIS A 146 10.77 9.43 3.59
CA HIS A 146 12.20 9.80 3.57
C HIS A 146 12.87 9.91 4.95
N GLN A 147 12.23 9.38 5.99
CA GLN A 147 12.79 9.26 7.32
C GLN A 147 13.15 7.81 7.57
N SER A 148 14.36 7.55 8.06
CA SER A 148 14.88 6.21 8.30
C SER A 148 15.11 5.97 9.79
N TYR A 149 14.66 4.81 10.27
CA TYR A 149 14.87 4.34 11.64
C TYR A 149 15.50 2.95 11.61
N VAL A 150 16.54 2.77 12.42
CA VAL A 150 17.09 1.43 12.72
C VAL A 150 16.36 0.88 13.93
N VAL A 151 15.87 -0.34 13.81
CA VAL A 151 15.09 -1.03 14.83
C VAL A 151 15.87 -2.27 15.25
N PRO A 152 16.34 -2.35 16.50
CA PRO A 152 17.17 -3.47 16.95
C PRO A 152 16.38 -4.77 17.03
N ASP A 153 15.08 -4.68 17.29
CA ASP A 153 14.18 -5.83 17.41
C ASP A 153 12.88 -5.59 16.63
N LEU A 154 12.46 -6.58 15.84
CA LEU A 154 11.10 -6.58 15.30
C LEU A 154 10.09 -6.65 16.44
N GLY A 155 8.91 -6.06 16.21
CA GLY A 155 7.92 -5.88 17.27
C GLY A 155 8.16 -4.63 18.12
N ARG A 156 9.04 -3.70 17.72
CA ARG A 156 8.99 -2.34 18.25
C ARG A 156 8.18 -1.43 17.33
N THR A 157 7.44 -0.50 17.92
CA THR A 157 6.78 0.58 17.19
C THR A 157 7.77 1.73 16.97
N VAL A 158 7.90 2.22 15.74
CA VAL A 158 8.77 3.34 15.33
C VAL A 158 7.99 4.48 14.70
N GLY A 159 8.51 5.71 14.83
CA GLY A 159 7.85 6.95 14.41
C GLY A 159 7.93 8.03 15.50
N PRO A 160 7.21 9.16 15.35
CA PRO A 160 6.21 9.44 14.29
C PRO A 160 6.82 9.72 12.92
N PHE A 161 6.06 9.41 11.87
CA PHE A 161 6.30 9.80 10.48
C PHE A 161 5.18 10.70 9.98
N ALA A 162 5.51 11.84 9.37
CA ALA A 162 4.52 12.74 8.81
C ALA A 162 4.05 12.21 7.43
N VAL A 163 2.81 11.74 7.34
CA VAL A 163 2.22 11.22 6.09
C VAL A 163 1.17 12.20 5.58
N PRO A 164 1.40 12.88 4.45
CA PRO A 164 0.44 13.82 3.87
C PRO A 164 -0.77 13.11 3.23
N ALA A 165 -1.93 13.78 3.28
CA ALA A 165 -3.16 13.30 2.63
C ALA A 165 -2.98 13.18 1.10
N GLY A 166 -3.43 12.07 0.52
CA GLY A 166 -3.55 11.92 -0.93
C GLY A 166 -2.21 11.91 -1.67
N LEU A 167 -1.09 11.70 -0.98
CA LEU A 167 0.19 11.40 -1.60
C LEU A 167 0.53 9.94 -1.35
N VAL A 168 1.19 9.33 -2.33
CA VAL A 168 1.77 8.00 -2.17
C VAL A 168 3.11 8.18 -1.47
N VAL A 169 3.31 7.46 -0.38
CA VAL A 169 4.52 7.48 0.42
C VAL A 169 5.11 6.07 0.43
N PRO A 170 6.34 5.87 -0.06
CA PRO A 170 6.99 4.57 0.01
C PRO A 170 7.35 4.23 1.47
N LEU A 171 7.03 3.00 1.85
CA LEU A 171 7.48 2.34 3.07
C LEU A 171 8.48 1.25 2.66
N THR A 172 9.73 1.38 3.05
CA THR A 172 10.76 0.35 2.86
C THR A 172 11.06 -0.32 4.19
N VAL A 173 11.10 -1.65 4.21
CA VAL A 173 11.51 -2.45 5.37
C VAL A 173 12.59 -3.43 4.95
N GLU A 174 13.81 -3.21 5.43
CA GLU A 174 14.96 -4.09 5.21
C GLU A 174 15.01 -5.16 6.30
N ALA A 175 14.18 -6.21 6.17
CA ALA A 175 14.21 -7.37 7.05
C ALA A 175 13.79 -8.64 6.31
N ALA A 176 14.53 -9.73 6.51
CA ALA A 176 14.38 -10.95 5.72
C ALA A 176 13.08 -11.73 6.03
N SER A 177 12.57 -11.65 7.26
CA SER A 177 11.42 -12.47 7.69
C SER A 177 10.26 -11.63 8.25
N VAL A 178 9.94 -10.53 7.56
CA VAL A 178 8.74 -9.74 7.89
C VAL A 178 7.49 -10.50 7.48
N ARG A 179 6.65 -10.82 8.47
CA ARG A 179 5.37 -11.49 8.28
C ARG A 179 4.23 -10.50 8.08
N ARG A 180 4.29 -9.34 8.76
CA ARG A 180 3.25 -8.32 8.68
C ARG A 180 3.78 -6.94 9.09
N ILE A 181 3.19 -5.90 8.53
CA ILE A 181 3.43 -4.52 8.96
C ILE A 181 2.10 -3.87 9.31
N LEU A 182 2.06 -3.18 10.45
CA LEU A 182 0.97 -2.28 10.82
C LEU A 182 1.47 -0.84 10.76
N VAL A 183 0.69 0.02 10.13
CA VAL A 183 0.90 1.47 10.17
C VAL A 183 -0.38 2.09 10.72
N ALA A 184 -0.27 2.96 11.71
CA ALA A 184 -1.45 3.57 12.33
C ALA A 184 -1.16 5.00 12.79
N PRO A 185 -2.18 5.87 12.86
CA PRO A 185 -2.01 7.21 13.40
C PRO A 185 -1.54 7.16 14.85
N VAL A 186 -0.59 8.01 15.22
CA VAL A 186 -0.17 8.13 16.62
C VAL A 186 -1.36 8.54 17.48
N GLY A 187 -1.53 7.88 18.63
CA GLY A 187 -2.73 8.02 19.47
C GLY A 187 -3.76 6.91 19.31
N THR A 188 -3.51 5.90 18.48
CA THR A 188 -4.47 4.82 18.17
C THR A 188 -4.09 3.52 18.87
N VAL A 189 -5.08 2.78 19.37
CA VAL A 189 -4.91 1.38 19.79
C VAL A 189 -5.50 0.49 18.70
N VAL A 190 -4.72 -0.48 18.22
CA VAL A 190 -5.09 -1.33 17.09
C VAL A 190 -5.16 -2.78 17.53
N ALA A 191 -6.28 -3.44 17.24
CA ALA A 191 -6.39 -4.89 17.31
C ALA A 191 -6.13 -5.50 15.92
N SER A 192 -5.37 -6.58 15.88
CA SER A 192 -5.02 -7.30 14.65
C SER A 192 -4.99 -8.81 14.88
N ILE A 193 -5.28 -9.61 13.85
CA ILE A 193 -5.34 -11.07 13.96
C ILE A 193 -4.25 -11.68 13.10
N HIS A 194 -3.32 -12.40 13.70
CA HIS A 194 -2.17 -13.02 13.04
C HIS A 194 -2.34 -14.53 12.95
N PRO A 195 -1.88 -15.19 11.87
CA PRO A 195 -1.83 -16.65 11.84
C PRO A 195 -0.90 -17.18 12.93
N ALA A 196 -1.28 -18.29 13.56
CA ALA A 196 -0.49 -18.99 14.58
C ALA A 196 -0.67 -20.51 14.43
N ASP A 197 0.24 -21.28 15.01
CA ASP A 197 0.14 -22.75 14.97
C ASP A 197 -1.17 -23.21 15.63
N GLY A 198 -2.02 -23.90 14.85
CA GLY A 198 -3.31 -24.39 15.32
C GLY A 198 -4.41 -23.33 15.47
N GLY A 199 -4.25 -22.12 14.91
CA GLY A 199 -5.31 -21.11 14.94
C GLY A 199 -4.84 -19.70 14.57
N VAL A 200 -5.24 -18.73 15.38
CA VAL A 200 -4.86 -17.32 15.21
C VAL A 200 -4.41 -16.72 16.54
N SER A 201 -3.71 -15.59 16.48
CA SER A 201 -3.35 -14.77 17.63
C SER A 201 -3.96 -13.38 17.49
N VAL A 202 -4.73 -12.96 18.48
CA VAL A 202 -5.26 -11.60 18.58
C VAL A 202 -4.20 -10.74 19.26
N VAL A 203 -3.70 -9.74 18.55
CA VAL A 203 -2.65 -8.83 19.01
C VAL A 203 -3.22 -7.43 19.11
N VAL A 204 -3.13 -6.83 20.30
CA VAL A 204 -3.48 -5.43 20.54
C VAL A 204 -2.20 -4.61 20.71
N THR A 205 -2.05 -3.58 19.91
CA THR A 205 -0.88 -2.68 19.88
C THR A 205 -1.29 -1.26 20.23
N ASN A 206 -0.56 -0.62 21.16
CA ASN A 206 -0.76 0.78 21.49
C ASN A 206 0.20 1.68 20.68
N PHE A 207 -0.30 2.36 19.65
CA PHE A 207 0.42 3.42 18.91
C PHE A 207 0.25 4.81 19.56
N GLY A 208 -0.32 4.86 20.76
CA GLY A 208 -0.55 6.07 21.55
C GLY A 208 0.69 6.61 22.25
N ARG A 209 0.48 7.74 22.94
CA ARG A 209 1.48 8.39 23.81
C ARG A 209 1.22 8.16 25.29
N THR A 210 0.06 7.61 25.62
CA THR A 210 -0.38 7.30 26.98
C THR A 210 -0.59 5.81 27.12
N VAL A 211 -0.57 5.34 28.37
CA VAL A 211 -0.98 3.98 28.71
C VAL A 211 -2.44 3.76 28.26
N ALA A 212 -2.72 2.56 27.78
CA ALA A 212 -4.04 2.14 27.32
C ALA A 212 -4.57 0.97 28.16
N HIS A 213 -5.89 0.95 28.32
CA HIS A 213 -6.63 -0.11 28.99
C HIS A 213 -7.88 -0.39 28.17
N GLY A 214 -8.40 -1.60 28.24
CA GLY A 214 -9.59 -1.92 27.47
C GLY A 214 -9.81 -3.41 27.28
N GLU A 215 -10.56 -3.72 26.23
CA GLU A 215 -11.02 -5.06 25.93
C GLU A 215 -11.01 -5.34 24.43
N ALA A 216 -10.57 -6.55 24.09
CA ALA A 216 -10.69 -7.13 22.76
C ALA A 216 -11.69 -8.30 22.79
N VAL A 217 -12.66 -8.29 21.87
CA VAL A 217 -13.64 -9.35 21.67
C VAL A 217 -13.50 -9.90 20.25
N LEU A 218 -13.28 -11.20 20.11
CA LEU A 218 -13.30 -11.88 18.82
C LEU A 218 -14.57 -12.74 18.72
N PRO A 219 -15.56 -12.35 17.89
CA PRO A 219 -16.68 -13.21 17.55
C PRO A 219 -16.20 -14.40 16.72
N LEU A 220 -16.64 -15.60 17.09
CA LEU A 220 -16.34 -16.86 16.41
C LEU A 220 -17.64 -17.60 16.07
N PRO A 221 -17.64 -18.52 15.08
CA PRO A 221 -18.82 -19.33 14.78
C PRO A 221 -19.34 -20.13 15.98
N THR A 222 -18.44 -20.56 16.87
CA THR A 222 -18.74 -21.37 18.05
C THR A 222 -18.97 -20.56 19.33
N GLY A 223 -18.84 -19.22 19.28
CA GLY A 223 -18.98 -18.38 20.47
C GLY A 223 -18.24 -17.04 20.37
N ARG A 224 -17.67 -16.59 21.48
CA ARG A 224 -16.88 -15.35 21.53
C ARG A 224 -15.72 -15.50 22.49
N CYS A 225 -14.55 -15.02 22.08
CA CYS A 225 -13.41 -14.86 22.97
C CYS A 225 -13.32 -13.41 23.44
N ARG A 226 -13.01 -13.20 24.72
CA ARG A 226 -12.94 -11.88 25.36
C ARG A 226 -11.66 -11.79 26.18
N TRP A 227 -10.89 -10.73 25.98
CA TRP A 227 -9.67 -10.47 26.72
C TRP A 227 -9.61 -9.02 27.18
N ALA A 228 -9.31 -8.82 28.46
CA ALA A 228 -9.00 -7.50 29.01
C ALA A 228 -7.49 -7.27 28.97
N PHE A 229 -7.08 -6.02 28.82
CA PHE A 229 -5.70 -5.60 29.00
C PHE A 229 -5.66 -4.32 29.84
N GLU A 230 -4.66 -4.27 30.72
CA GLU A 230 -4.39 -3.15 31.60
C GLU A 230 -2.95 -2.72 31.40
N ASP A 231 -2.67 -1.45 31.63
CA ASP A 231 -1.33 -0.86 31.60
C ASP A 231 -0.55 -1.09 30.29
N LEU A 232 -1.24 -1.16 29.15
CA LEU A 232 -0.59 -1.34 27.85
C LEU A 232 0.16 -0.06 27.47
N ARG A 233 1.47 -0.05 27.69
CA ARG A 233 2.35 1.11 27.48
C ARG A 233 2.43 1.53 26.00
N PRO A 234 2.74 2.81 25.72
CA PRO A 234 3.07 3.28 24.37
C PRO A 234 4.10 2.38 23.66
N GLY A 235 3.78 1.95 22.44
CA GLY A 235 4.64 1.08 21.64
C GLY A 235 4.66 -0.40 22.06
N ALA A 236 3.94 -0.79 23.12
CA ALA A 236 3.83 -2.17 23.56
C ALA A 236 2.72 -2.92 22.80
N SER A 237 2.71 -4.25 22.94
CA SER A 237 1.61 -5.10 22.49
C SER A 237 1.36 -6.23 23.46
N VAL A 238 0.13 -6.72 23.44
CA VAL A 238 -0.28 -7.95 24.13
C VAL A 238 -0.93 -8.88 23.11
N SER A 239 -0.78 -10.18 23.29
CA SER A 239 -1.27 -11.19 22.36
C SER A 239 -1.97 -12.34 23.08
N TRP A 240 -3.06 -12.83 22.50
CA TRP A 240 -3.76 -14.01 23.00
C TRP A 240 -4.03 -15.01 21.87
N PRO A 241 -3.71 -16.29 22.06
CA PRO A 241 -4.08 -17.32 21.10
C PRO A 241 -5.60 -17.55 21.11
N ALA A 242 -6.15 -17.85 19.94
CA ALA A 242 -7.53 -18.25 19.76
C ALA A 242 -7.59 -19.43 18.77
N ALA A 243 -8.20 -20.53 19.20
CA ALA A 243 -8.50 -21.63 18.31
C ALA A 243 -9.67 -21.21 17.40
N VAL A 244 -9.47 -21.31 16.09
CA VAL A 244 -10.50 -21.00 15.11
C VAL A 244 -10.59 -22.12 14.10
N SER A 245 -11.81 -22.47 13.72
CA SER A 245 -12.10 -23.45 12.67
C SER A 245 -13.06 -22.84 11.64
N GLY A 246 -12.95 -23.29 10.39
CA GLY A 246 -13.74 -22.80 9.27
C GLY A 246 -13.04 -21.69 8.48
N SER A 247 -13.79 -21.09 7.56
CA SER A 247 -13.34 -20.00 6.69
C SER A 247 -14.23 -18.77 6.85
N GLY A 248 -13.71 -17.60 6.48
CA GLY A 248 -14.45 -16.33 6.55
C GLY A 248 -13.61 -15.16 7.08
N GLU A 249 -14.23 -13.98 7.10
CA GLU A 249 -13.63 -12.78 7.68
C GLU A 249 -13.80 -12.78 9.21
N LEU A 250 -12.70 -12.72 9.93
CA LEU A 250 -12.66 -12.44 11.36
C LEU A 250 -12.43 -10.95 11.59
N ARG A 251 -13.12 -10.41 12.61
CA ARG A 251 -12.94 -9.03 13.06
C ARG A 251 -12.96 -8.96 14.58
N VAL A 252 -11.90 -8.42 15.16
CA VAL A 252 -11.86 -8.11 16.59
C VAL A 252 -12.67 -6.84 16.83
N GLN A 253 -13.53 -6.83 17.83
CA GLN A 253 -14.14 -5.63 18.39
C GLN A 253 -13.22 -5.13 19.51
N LEU A 254 -12.73 -3.90 19.40
CA LEU A 254 -11.79 -3.31 20.36
C LEU A 254 -12.44 -2.10 21.02
N ASP A 255 -12.50 -2.11 22.35
CA ASP A 255 -12.81 -0.94 23.16
C ASP A 255 -11.57 -0.56 23.97
N ALA A 256 -10.91 0.53 23.59
CA ALA A 256 -9.69 1.03 24.24
C ALA A 256 -9.71 2.56 24.39
N GLY A 257 -10.90 3.16 24.42
CA GLY A 257 -11.09 4.60 24.49
C GLY A 257 -11.24 5.29 23.13
N ARG A 258 -10.80 6.55 23.03
CA ARG A 258 -11.25 7.49 21.97
C ARG A 258 -10.80 7.14 20.54
N ARG A 259 -9.77 6.31 20.36
CA ARG A 259 -9.27 5.90 19.03
C ARG A 259 -8.86 4.44 19.06
N SER A 260 -9.84 3.58 18.80
CA SER A 260 -9.64 2.14 18.61
C SER A 260 -9.88 1.78 17.15
N ALA A 261 -9.07 0.86 16.64
CA ALA A 261 -9.16 0.35 15.27
C ALA A 261 -8.97 -1.17 15.28
N SER A 262 -9.55 -1.83 14.28
CA SER A 262 -9.47 -3.27 14.14
C SER A 262 -9.18 -3.67 12.71
N ALA A 263 -8.10 -4.41 12.52
CA ALA A 263 -7.73 -4.99 11.25
C ALA A 263 -8.53 -6.28 11.00
N PRO A 264 -9.35 -6.35 9.93
CA PRO A 264 -9.99 -7.60 9.56
C PRO A 264 -8.96 -8.63 9.10
N TYR A 265 -9.30 -9.91 9.21
CA TYR A 265 -8.46 -11.02 8.77
C TYR A 265 -9.29 -12.06 8.03
N LEU A 266 -8.85 -12.44 6.84
CA LEU A 266 -9.50 -13.50 6.06
C LEU A 266 -8.84 -14.83 6.40
N LEU A 267 -9.62 -15.75 6.97
CA LEU A 267 -9.24 -17.16 7.05
C LEU A 267 -9.34 -17.76 5.64
N GLN A 268 -8.23 -18.36 5.20
CA GLN A 268 -8.17 -19.13 3.96
C GLN A 268 -8.72 -20.54 4.17
#